data_AF-A0A535BKR2-F1
#
_entry.id   AF-A0A535BKR2-F1
#
_cell.length_a   1.000
_cell.length_b   1.000
_cell.length_c   1.000
_cell.angle_alpha   90.00
_cell.angle_beta   90.00
_cell.angle_gamma   90.00
#
_symmetry.space_group_name_H-M   'P 1'
#
loop_
_entity.id
_entity.type
_entity.pdbx_description
1 polymer ?
#
loop_
_entity_poly.entity_id
_entity_poly.type
_entity_poly.pdbx_seq_one_letter_code
_entity_poly.pdbx_strand_id
1 'polypeptide(L)'
;MAGGEPYVLDVPRASVTFSPASTLATTEFDSASQEWETVIPSSGDAGNAFVTGLGFQVPVDFPGGIKQVTWTCQLSSDAPGIRIQWKWAAAVYTDFSPDPNSLGVKPVDGDGSVYENANEAGTPENFRRFVIGGARGGGGSNFTGGHSGTKAVACPLEPTLAIPLCTDGPLPPSLDRKIGKARLLIARAPGAVGERRVEKLQARIMRRLEGIVRLAHRAQRMGRISPNCARALERMVVEAR
;
A
#
# COMPACT_ATOMS: atom_id res chain seq x y z
N MET A 1 -3.96 24.42 -6.89
CA MET A 1 -4.39 25.83 -6.86
C MET A 1 -5.79 25.92 -7.44
N ALA A 2 -6.73 26.59 -6.79
CA ALA A 2 -8.03 26.94 -7.37
C ALA A 2 -8.23 28.45 -7.21
N GLY A 3 -8.55 29.15 -8.30
CA GLY A 3 -8.68 30.62 -8.27
C GLY A 3 -7.41 31.39 -7.87
N GLY A 4 -6.23 30.76 -7.94
CA GLY A 4 -4.97 31.37 -7.47
C GLY A 4 -4.59 31.02 -6.02
N GLU A 5 -5.41 30.24 -5.32
CA GLU A 5 -5.17 29.84 -3.92
C GLU A 5 -4.74 28.36 -3.80
N PRO A 6 -3.74 28.02 -2.98
CA PRO A 6 -3.36 26.64 -2.70
C PRO A 6 -4.34 25.98 -1.74
N TYR A 7 -4.78 24.77 -2.08
CA TYR A 7 -5.57 23.91 -1.21
C TYR A 7 -4.75 22.66 -0.90
N VAL A 8 -4.52 22.40 0.39
CA VAL A 8 -3.86 21.20 0.90
C VAL A 8 -4.92 20.41 1.65
N LEU A 9 -5.10 19.15 1.26
CA LEU A 9 -6.12 18.27 1.81
C LEU A 9 -5.42 17.06 2.42
N ASP A 10 -5.71 16.79 3.68
CA ASP A 10 -5.18 15.63 4.38
C ASP A 10 -6.00 14.40 4.00
N VAL A 11 -5.38 13.52 3.22
CA VAL A 11 -6.00 12.24 2.84
C VAL A 11 -5.74 11.24 3.96
N PRO A 12 -6.78 10.54 4.47
CA PRO A 12 -6.60 9.52 5.48
C PRO A 12 -5.60 8.44 5.06
N ARG A 13 -4.98 7.82 6.08
CA ARG A 13 -4.13 6.65 5.87
C ARG A 13 -4.98 5.49 5.37
N ALA A 14 -4.31 4.47 4.84
CA ALA A 14 -4.99 3.26 4.43
C ALA A 14 -4.09 2.03 4.50
N SER A 15 -4.73 0.88 4.70
CA SER A 15 -4.16 -0.44 4.51
C SER A 15 -5.01 -1.26 3.55
N VAL A 16 -4.33 -2.05 2.71
CA VAL A 16 -4.97 -2.97 1.78
C VAL A 16 -4.44 -4.37 2.08
N THR A 17 -5.33 -5.28 2.46
CA THR A 17 -4.99 -6.65 2.84
C THR A 17 -5.52 -7.63 1.81
N PHE A 18 -4.64 -8.40 1.19
CA PHE A 18 -5.04 -9.53 0.35
C PHE A 18 -5.18 -10.79 1.22
N SER A 19 -6.41 -11.27 1.38
CA SER A 19 -6.72 -12.39 2.27
C SER A 19 -7.28 -13.60 1.52
N PRO A 20 -6.69 -14.81 1.66
CA PRO A 20 -7.26 -16.02 1.07
C PRO A 20 -8.49 -16.53 1.83
N ALA A 21 -8.76 -16.00 3.03
CA ALA A 21 -9.95 -16.34 3.82
C ALA A 21 -11.18 -15.50 3.42
N SER A 22 -10.98 -14.40 2.68
CA SER A 22 -12.09 -13.58 2.21
C SER A 22 -12.65 -14.11 0.90
N THR A 23 -13.98 -14.10 0.77
CA THR A 23 -14.68 -14.43 -0.49
C THR A 23 -15.22 -13.19 -1.21
N LEU A 24 -15.38 -12.06 -0.50
CA LEU A 24 -15.81 -10.77 -1.04
C LEU A 24 -14.85 -9.67 -0.58
N ALA A 25 -14.66 -8.66 -1.41
CA ALA A 25 -13.91 -7.48 -1.01
C ALA A 25 -14.76 -6.59 -0.09
N THR A 26 -14.11 -5.95 0.87
CA THR A 26 -14.72 -5.00 1.81
C THR A 26 -13.83 -3.76 1.95
N THR A 27 -14.45 -2.61 2.21
CA THR A 27 -13.78 -1.37 2.60
C THR A 27 -14.56 -0.75 3.74
N GLU A 28 -13.87 -0.43 4.83
CA GLU A 28 -14.43 0.26 5.98
C GLU A 28 -13.50 1.40 6.42
N PHE A 29 -14.03 2.36 7.17
CA PHE A 29 -13.23 3.45 7.74
C PHE A 29 -13.15 3.30 9.26
N ASP A 30 -11.96 2.97 9.76
CA ASP A 30 -11.71 2.95 11.20
C ASP A 30 -11.59 4.39 11.72
N SER A 31 -12.66 4.84 12.37
CA SER A 31 -12.72 6.17 12.98
C SER A 31 -11.71 6.36 14.14
N ALA A 32 -11.24 5.29 14.78
CA ALA A 32 -10.30 5.38 15.90
C ALA A 32 -8.88 5.66 15.41
N SER A 33 -8.45 5.00 14.33
CA SER A 33 -7.13 5.19 13.72
C SER A 33 -7.11 6.21 12.58
N GLN A 34 -8.29 6.67 12.13
CA GLN A 34 -8.48 7.54 10.95
C GLN A 34 -7.88 6.90 9.69
N GLU A 35 -8.21 5.62 9.47
CA GLU A 35 -7.64 4.79 8.41
C GLU A 35 -8.73 4.09 7.59
N TRP A 36 -8.53 4.03 6.27
CA TRP A 36 -9.29 3.15 5.40
C TRP A 36 -8.72 1.74 5.44
N GLU A 37 -9.55 0.76 5.74
CA GLU A 37 -9.17 -0.64 5.72
C GLU A 37 -9.88 -1.34 4.56
N THR A 38 -9.12 -1.84 3.60
CA THR A 38 -9.67 -2.58 2.45
C THR A 38 -9.16 -4.01 2.45
N VAL A 39 -10.07 -4.98 2.47
CA VAL A 39 -9.75 -6.41 2.40
C VAL A 39 -10.19 -6.95 1.05
N ILE A 40 -9.30 -7.66 0.36
CA ILE A 40 -9.54 -8.20 -0.98
C ILE A 40 -9.27 -9.71 -0.97
N PRO A 41 -10.15 -10.56 -1.54
CA PRO A 41 -9.85 -11.96 -1.77
C PRO A 41 -8.57 -12.15 -2.59
N SER A 42 -7.64 -12.98 -2.13
CA SER A 42 -6.40 -13.27 -2.88
C SER A 42 -6.63 -14.08 -4.17
N SER A 43 -7.85 -14.57 -4.39
CA SER A 43 -8.21 -15.51 -5.46
C SER A 43 -8.64 -14.87 -6.79
N GLY A 44 -8.74 -13.54 -6.90
CA GLY A 44 -9.38 -12.91 -8.06
C GLY A 44 -8.80 -11.56 -8.50
N ASP A 45 -8.98 -11.29 -9.81
CA ASP A 45 -8.70 -10.02 -10.47
C ASP A 45 -9.85 -9.04 -10.25
N ALA A 46 -9.75 -8.25 -9.17
CA ALA A 46 -10.69 -7.19 -8.83
C ALA A 46 -10.62 -5.95 -9.77
N GLY A 47 -9.81 -5.98 -10.83
CA GLY A 47 -9.47 -4.77 -11.59
C GLY A 47 -8.71 -3.78 -10.68
N ASN A 48 -9.30 -2.62 -10.41
CA ASN A 48 -8.78 -1.68 -9.41
C ASN A 48 -9.35 -1.98 -8.02
N ALA A 49 -8.55 -1.66 -7.01
CA ALA A 49 -9.00 -1.61 -5.63
C ALA A 49 -8.97 -0.17 -5.11
N PHE A 50 -9.92 0.15 -4.25
CA PHE A 50 -9.89 1.37 -3.48
C PHE A 50 -8.76 1.27 -2.45
N VAL A 51 -7.97 2.34 -2.36
CA VAL A 51 -6.88 2.44 -1.37
C VAL A 51 -7.28 3.48 -0.34
N THR A 52 -7.44 4.73 -0.77
CA THR A 52 -7.81 5.83 0.12
C THR A 52 -8.56 6.92 -0.65
N GLY A 53 -9.26 7.76 0.10
CA GLY A 53 -10.01 8.90 -0.41
C GLY A 53 -10.50 9.80 0.72
N LEU A 54 -11.00 10.97 0.36
CA LEU A 54 -11.60 11.92 1.29
C LEU A 54 -12.81 12.60 0.64
N GLY A 55 -13.77 13.03 1.47
CA GLY A 55 -14.78 14.01 1.08
C GLY A 55 -14.23 15.42 1.25
N PHE A 56 -14.44 16.28 0.26
CA PHE A 56 -14.02 17.68 0.32
C PHE A 56 -15.19 18.61 0.04
N GLN A 57 -15.63 19.32 1.08
CA GLN A 57 -16.58 20.42 0.92
C GLN A 57 -15.86 21.58 0.24
N VAL A 58 -16.16 21.80 -1.03
CA VAL A 58 -15.57 22.88 -1.83
C VAL A 58 -16.01 24.22 -1.22
N PRO A 59 -15.09 25.08 -0.75
CA PRO A 59 -15.44 26.24 0.08
C PRO A 59 -15.97 27.43 -0.73
N VAL A 60 -15.72 27.44 -2.04
CA VAL A 60 -16.18 28.46 -3.01
C VAL A 60 -16.37 27.79 -4.36
N ASP A 61 -17.10 28.42 -5.28
CA ASP A 61 -17.24 27.90 -6.64
C ASP A 61 -15.88 27.83 -7.35
N PHE A 62 -15.35 26.61 -7.46
CA PHE A 62 -14.09 26.38 -8.15
C PHE A 62 -14.29 26.55 -9.66
N PRO A 63 -13.46 27.38 -10.34
CA PRO A 63 -13.58 27.54 -11.78
C PRO A 63 -13.30 26.21 -12.49
N GLY A 64 -14.00 26.00 -13.61
CA GLY A 64 -13.71 24.87 -14.49
C GLY A 64 -12.27 24.90 -15.01
N GLY A 65 -11.72 23.72 -15.30
CA GLY A 65 -10.40 23.60 -15.93
C GLY A 65 -9.21 23.83 -15.00
N ILE A 66 -9.40 23.74 -13.67
CA ILE A 66 -8.29 23.63 -12.72
C ILE A 66 -7.41 22.44 -13.10
N LYS A 67 -6.11 22.70 -13.25
CA LYS A 67 -5.08 21.70 -13.55
C LYS A 67 -4.13 21.61 -12.37
N GLN A 68 -3.33 20.54 -12.33
CA GLN A 68 -2.25 20.32 -11.34
C GLN A 68 -2.73 19.97 -9.93
N VAL A 69 -3.36 18.80 -9.79
CA VAL A 69 -3.48 18.13 -8.49
C VAL A 69 -2.23 17.30 -8.25
N THR A 70 -1.58 17.52 -7.11
CA THR A 70 -0.38 16.77 -6.70
C THR A 70 -0.74 15.89 -5.51
N TRP A 71 -0.44 14.60 -5.64
CA TRP A 71 -0.55 13.64 -4.55
C TRP A 71 0.82 13.38 -3.96
N THR A 72 0.90 13.37 -2.63
CA THR A 72 2.07 12.97 -1.87
C THR A 72 1.69 11.81 -0.96
N CYS A 73 2.29 10.64 -1.18
CA CYS A 73 2.03 9.45 -0.37
C CYS A 73 3.32 8.70 -0.07
N GLN A 74 3.34 7.99 1.05
CA GLN A 74 4.31 6.95 1.34
C GLN A 74 3.61 5.61 1.15
N LEU A 75 4.24 4.73 0.37
CA LEU A 75 3.73 3.39 0.06
C LEU A 75 4.75 2.37 0.56
N SER A 76 4.29 1.40 1.34
CA SER A 76 5.08 0.26 1.80
C SER A 76 4.30 -1.04 1.58
N SER A 77 4.99 -2.17 1.67
CA SER A 77 4.40 -3.50 1.63
C SER A 77 5.22 -4.42 2.52
N ASP A 78 4.54 -5.30 3.23
CA ASP A 78 5.11 -6.42 3.97
C ASP A 78 5.57 -7.57 3.06
N ALA A 79 5.04 -7.63 1.83
CA ALA A 79 5.43 -8.58 0.81
C ALA A 79 6.59 -8.06 -0.07
N PRO A 80 7.62 -8.88 -0.32
CA PRO A 80 8.75 -8.46 -1.11
C PRO A 80 8.43 -8.35 -2.62
N GLY A 81 9.00 -7.34 -3.27
CA GLY A 81 8.93 -7.22 -4.74
C GLY A 81 7.61 -6.70 -5.30
N ILE A 82 6.72 -6.19 -4.46
CA ILE A 82 5.45 -5.60 -4.90
C ILE A 82 5.69 -4.30 -5.67
N ARG A 83 5.05 -4.22 -6.84
CA ARG A 83 4.93 -3.01 -7.65
C ARG A 83 3.49 -2.54 -7.57
N ILE A 84 3.29 -1.37 -6.96
CA ILE A 84 1.98 -0.73 -6.90
C ILE A 84 1.78 0.10 -8.16
N GLN A 85 0.67 -0.13 -8.84
CA GLN A 85 0.15 0.74 -9.89
C GLN A 85 -1.03 1.50 -9.33
N TRP A 86 -0.95 2.82 -9.32
CA TRP A 86 -1.99 3.67 -8.76
C TRP A 86 -2.40 4.77 -9.73
N LYS A 87 -3.65 5.19 -9.60
CA LYS A 87 -4.29 6.30 -10.31
C LYS A 87 -5.31 6.91 -9.35
N TRP A 88 -5.71 8.14 -9.62
CA TRP A 88 -6.70 8.83 -8.80
C TRP A 88 -7.83 9.37 -9.68
N ALA A 89 -9.00 9.57 -9.10
CA ALA A 89 -10.15 10.19 -9.74
C ALA A 89 -10.83 11.15 -8.76
N ALA A 90 -11.76 11.96 -9.27
CA ALA A 90 -12.60 12.83 -8.45
C ALA A 90 -13.92 13.11 -9.19
N ALA A 91 -15.03 12.95 -8.47
CA ALA A 91 -16.38 13.31 -8.90
C ALA A 91 -16.97 14.37 -7.96
N VAL A 92 -17.99 15.07 -8.45
CA VAL A 92 -18.69 16.11 -7.69
C VAL A 92 -20.10 15.62 -7.36
N TYR A 93 -20.53 15.90 -6.13
CA TYR A 93 -21.83 15.50 -5.61
C TYR A 93 -22.56 16.74 -5.09
N THR A 94 -23.86 16.84 -5.36
CA THR A 94 -24.71 17.92 -4.81
C THR A 94 -25.02 17.76 -3.34
N ASP A 95 -24.95 16.52 -2.85
CA ASP A 95 -25.11 16.16 -1.45
C ASP A 95 -24.09 15.05 -1.14
N PHE A 96 -23.35 15.21 -0.06
CA PHE A 96 -22.27 14.32 0.34
C PHE A 96 -22.04 14.43 1.84
N SER A 97 -21.89 13.29 2.50
CA SER A 97 -21.62 13.29 3.94
C SER A 97 -20.12 13.49 4.23
N PRO A 98 -19.77 14.27 5.26
CA PRO A 98 -18.39 14.35 5.73
C PRO A 98 -17.96 13.10 6.51
N ASP A 99 -18.90 12.23 6.91
CA ASP A 99 -18.61 10.98 7.62
C ASP A 99 -18.29 9.84 6.62
N PRO A 100 -17.04 9.35 6.56
CA PRO A 100 -16.63 8.27 5.67
C PRO A 100 -17.48 7.00 5.80
N ASN A 101 -17.94 6.67 7.01
CA ASN A 101 -18.69 5.44 7.27
C ASN A 101 -20.11 5.47 6.67
N SER A 102 -20.63 6.65 6.38
CA SER A 102 -21.94 6.80 5.73
C SER A 102 -21.90 6.60 4.21
N LEU A 103 -20.71 6.60 3.60
CA LEU A 103 -20.57 6.66 2.14
C LEU A 103 -20.87 5.32 1.44
N GLY A 104 -20.60 4.21 2.11
CA GLY A 104 -20.64 2.88 1.49
C GLY A 104 -19.64 2.78 0.33
N VAL A 105 -18.35 2.99 0.62
CA VAL A 105 -17.32 3.03 -0.42
C VAL A 105 -17.12 1.65 -1.02
N LYS A 106 -17.27 1.55 -2.34
CA LYS A 106 -17.08 0.30 -3.07
C LYS A 106 -15.59 -0.10 -3.07
N PRO A 107 -15.23 -1.31 -2.62
CA PRO A 107 -13.83 -1.70 -2.43
C PRO A 107 -13.09 -2.02 -3.74
N VAL A 108 -13.78 -2.57 -4.73
CA VAL A 108 -13.18 -3.09 -5.97
C VAL A 108 -14.04 -2.75 -7.17
N ASP A 109 -13.46 -2.79 -8.38
CA ASP A 109 -14.25 -2.70 -9.60
C ASP A 109 -15.16 -3.93 -9.74
N GLY A 110 -16.33 -3.74 -10.35
CA GLY A 110 -17.24 -4.86 -10.67
C GLY A 110 -17.96 -5.44 -9.44
N ASP A 111 -18.43 -6.67 -9.56
CA ASP A 111 -19.32 -7.32 -8.59
C ASP A 111 -18.59 -8.11 -7.48
N GLY A 112 -17.27 -7.93 -7.34
CA GLY A 112 -16.44 -8.64 -6.35
C GLY A 112 -16.63 -8.23 -4.87
N SER A 113 -17.75 -7.61 -4.52
CA SER A 113 -18.06 -7.10 -3.17
C SER A 113 -19.55 -7.23 -2.87
N VAL A 114 -20.00 -6.79 -1.69
CA VAL A 114 -21.44 -6.69 -1.37
C VAL A 114 -22.22 -5.80 -2.35
N TYR A 115 -21.51 -4.92 -3.07
CA TYR A 115 -22.08 -4.12 -4.13
C TYR A 115 -22.02 -4.89 -5.45
N GLU A 116 -23.08 -5.63 -5.75
CA GLU A 116 -23.24 -6.47 -6.95
C GLU A 116 -23.57 -5.61 -8.19
N ASN A 117 -22.67 -4.71 -8.57
CA ASN A 117 -22.85 -3.80 -9.69
C ASN A 117 -21.52 -3.53 -10.42
N ALA A 118 -21.59 -2.98 -11.63
CA ALA A 118 -20.42 -2.71 -12.47
C ALA A 118 -19.70 -1.39 -12.16
N ASN A 119 -19.97 -0.75 -11.01
CA ASN A 119 -19.35 0.52 -10.66
C ASN A 119 -17.85 0.34 -10.36
N GLU A 120 -17.12 1.44 -10.40
CA GLU A 120 -15.68 1.49 -10.14
C GLU A 120 -15.39 1.50 -8.64
N ALA A 121 -14.22 0.99 -8.26
CA ALA A 121 -13.68 1.08 -6.91
C ALA A 121 -13.60 2.54 -6.44
N GLY A 122 -14.02 2.81 -5.21
CA GLY A 122 -14.13 4.15 -4.64
C GLY A 122 -15.50 4.80 -4.85
N THR A 123 -16.45 4.14 -5.51
CA THR A 123 -17.82 4.65 -5.64
C THR A 123 -18.48 4.77 -4.26
N PRO A 124 -18.99 5.95 -3.86
CA PRO A 124 -19.79 6.12 -2.65
C PRO A 124 -21.22 5.65 -2.94
N GLU A 125 -21.48 4.36 -2.72
CA GLU A 125 -22.68 3.66 -3.18
C GLU A 125 -23.98 4.28 -2.65
N ASN A 126 -23.93 4.89 -1.46
CA ASN A 126 -25.08 5.55 -0.83
C ASN A 126 -25.38 6.95 -1.41
N PHE A 127 -24.44 7.55 -2.17
CA PHE A 127 -24.54 8.91 -2.68
C PHE A 127 -24.62 9.01 -4.21
N ARG A 128 -24.65 7.87 -4.92
CA ARG A 128 -24.68 7.81 -6.40
C ARG A 128 -25.70 8.74 -7.05
N ARG A 129 -26.89 8.88 -6.47
CA ARG A 129 -27.97 9.74 -7.01
C ARG A 129 -27.64 11.23 -7.05
N PHE A 130 -26.62 11.66 -6.32
CA PHE A 130 -26.23 13.07 -6.20
C PHE A 130 -25.05 13.44 -7.10
N VAL A 131 -24.54 12.50 -7.90
CA VAL A 131 -23.40 12.78 -8.77
C VAL A 131 -23.78 13.77 -9.87
N ILE A 132 -22.92 14.76 -10.09
CA ILE A 132 -23.03 15.75 -11.15
C ILE A 132 -21.72 15.86 -11.92
N GLY A 133 -21.77 16.50 -13.09
CA GLY A 133 -20.57 16.80 -13.88
C GLY A 133 -19.66 17.79 -13.15
N GLY A 134 -18.37 17.50 -13.13
CA GLY A 134 -17.38 18.33 -12.44
C GLY A 134 -16.09 17.58 -12.11
N ALA A 135 -15.07 18.30 -11.65
CA ALA A 135 -13.73 17.78 -11.36
C ALA A 135 -13.14 16.96 -12.52
N ARG A 136 -13.19 15.62 -12.46
CA ARG A 136 -12.73 14.72 -13.53
C ARG A 136 -13.87 13.90 -14.15
N GLY A 137 -15.11 14.08 -13.71
CA GLY A 137 -16.27 13.27 -14.10
C GLY A 137 -17.32 14.02 -14.92
N GLY A 138 -18.06 13.27 -15.72
CA GLY A 138 -19.20 13.79 -16.50
C GLY A 138 -20.55 13.74 -15.76
N GLY A 139 -20.60 13.20 -14.54
CA GLY A 139 -21.85 12.88 -13.85
C GLY A 139 -22.54 11.64 -14.43
N GLY A 140 -23.83 11.46 -14.14
CA GLY A 140 -24.60 10.29 -14.59
C GLY A 140 -24.12 9.01 -13.93
N SER A 141 -23.58 8.06 -14.71
CA SER A 141 -23.01 6.81 -14.17
C SER A 141 -21.52 6.91 -13.81
N ASN A 142 -20.92 8.11 -13.93
CA ASN A 142 -19.50 8.34 -13.65
C ASN A 142 -19.31 8.77 -12.19
N PHE A 143 -19.41 7.82 -11.26
CA PHE A 143 -19.43 8.08 -9.82
C PHE A 143 -18.05 8.40 -9.23
N THR A 144 -16.94 7.94 -9.81
CA THR A 144 -15.61 8.25 -9.27
C THR A 144 -14.91 9.40 -10.01
N GLY A 145 -15.37 9.70 -11.22
CA GLY A 145 -14.68 10.57 -12.17
C GLY A 145 -13.72 9.78 -13.07
N GLY A 146 -13.26 10.40 -14.15
CA GLY A 146 -12.26 9.77 -15.02
C GLY A 146 -10.92 9.64 -14.31
N HIS A 147 -10.34 8.43 -14.28
CA HIS A 147 -9.03 8.21 -13.68
C HIS A 147 -7.92 9.07 -14.31
N SER A 148 -6.91 9.39 -13.52
CA SER A 148 -5.63 9.90 -14.01
C SER A 148 -4.89 8.84 -14.83
N GLY A 149 -3.81 9.26 -15.49
CA GLY A 149 -2.81 8.28 -15.95
C GLY A 149 -2.24 7.49 -14.78
N THR A 150 -1.90 6.22 -15.03
CA THR A 150 -1.33 5.32 -14.03
C THR A 150 0.11 5.70 -13.71
N LYS A 151 0.43 5.73 -12.42
CA LYS A 151 1.79 5.84 -11.90
C LYS A 151 2.18 4.51 -11.25
N ALA A 152 3.43 4.11 -11.44
CA ALA A 152 3.97 2.91 -10.81
C ALA A 152 5.00 3.29 -9.75
N VAL A 153 4.88 2.68 -8.58
CA VAL A 153 5.84 2.81 -7.47
C VAL A 153 6.28 1.40 -7.09
N ALA A 154 7.58 1.19 -6.99
CA ALA A 154 8.10 -0.02 -6.37
C ALA A 154 8.10 0.22 -4.86
N CYS A 155 7.43 -0.65 -4.10
CA CYS A 155 7.54 -0.57 -2.66
C CYS A 155 8.99 -0.90 -2.27
N PRO A 156 9.68 -0.03 -1.52
CA PRO A 156 10.91 -0.46 -0.89
C PRO A 156 10.54 -1.67 -0.03
N LEU A 157 11.37 -2.72 -0.06
CA LEU A 157 11.30 -3.78 0.95
C LEU A 157 11.35 -3.05 2.28
N GLU A 158 10.27 -3.04 3.06
CA GLU A 158 10.39 -2.60 4.43
C GLU A 158 11.43 -3.54 5.05
N PRO A 159 12.59 -3.03 5.47
CA PRO A 159 13.56 -3.89 6.09
C PRO A 159 12.98 -4.20 7.47
N THR A 160 12.37 -5.37 7.63
CA THR A 160 12.18 -6.06 8.93
C THR A 160 13.50 -6.15 9.73
N LEU A 161 14.63 -5.76 9.13
CA LEU A 161 15.95 -5.58 9.72
C LEU A 161 16.10 -4.36 10.67
N ALA A 162 15.07 -3.54 10.88
CA ALA A 162 15.12 -2.37 11.78
C ALA A 162 14.87 -2.69 13.26
N ILE A 163 14.41 -3.90 13.59
CA ILE A 163 14.26 -4.35 14.98
C ILE A 163 15.67 -4.70 15.52
N PRO A 164 16.03 -4.37 16.78
CA PRO A 164 17.23 -4.91 17.40
C PRO A 164 17.10 -6.44 17.48
N LEU A 165 17.72 -7.12 16.51
CA LEU A 165 17.55 -8.56 16.25
C LEU A 165 17.96 -9.46 17.41
N CYS A 166 18.72 -8.91 18.37
CA CYS A 166 19.19 -9.62 19.55
C CYS A 166 19.23 -8.62 20.71
N THR A 167 18.22 -8.66 21.59
CA THR A 167 18.18 -7.85 22.82
C THR A 167 19.11 -8.38 23.90
N ASP A 168 19.61 -9.62 23.74
CA ASP A 168 20.25 -10.39 24.82
C ASP A 168 21.79 -10.45 24.72
N GLY A 169 22.43 -9.61 23.88
CA GLY A 169 23.89 -9.49 23.85
C GLY A 169 24.52 -9.21 22.47
N PRO A 170 25.84 -8.92 22.45
CA PRO A 170 26.55 -8.51 21.23
C PRO A 170 26.70 -9.65 20.23
N LEU A 171 26.45 -9.34 18.95
CA LEU A 171 26.65 -10.26 17.83
C LEU A 171 28.15 -10.53 17.57
N PRO A 172 28.52 -11.75 17.14
CA PRO A 172 29.86 -12.01 16.65
C PRO A 172 30.21 -11.08 15.46
N PRO A 173 31.41 -10.45 15.42
CA PRO A 173 31.77 -9.48 14.38
C PRO A 173 31.66 -10.03 12.95
N SER A 174 31.87 -11.32 12.77
CA SER A 174 31.75 -11.99 11.46
C SER A 174 30.31 -12.09 10.97
N LEU A 175 29.35 -12.21 11.90
CA LEU A 175 27.92 -12.26 11.63
C LEU A 175 27.38 -10.85 11.41
N ASP A 176 27.75 -9.90 12.26
CA ASP A 176 27.38 -8.49 12.14
C ASP A 176 27.83 -7.90 10.78
N ARG A 177 29.09 -8.12 10.38
CA ARG A 177 29.61 -7.70 9.07
C ARG A 177 28.83 -8.29 7.89
N LYS A 178 28.32 -9.52 8.02
CA LYS A 178 27.53 -10.17 6.96
C LYS A 178 26.10 -9.61 6.90
N ILE A 179 25.50 -9.34 8.06
CA ILE A 179 24.21 -8.65 8.17
C ILE A 179 24.32 -7.24 7.59
N GLY A 180 25.36 -6.48 7.92
CA GLY A 180 25.62 -5.15 7.34
C GLY A 180 25.78 -5.17 5.82
N LYS A 181 26.47 -6.19 5.27
CA LYS A 181 26.57 -6.36 3.80
C LYS A 181 25.25 -6.76 3.15
N ALA A 182 24.41 -7.55 3.81
CA ALA A 182 23.06 -7.85 3.34
C ALA A 182 22.20 -6.58 3.34
N ARG A 183 22.24 -5.77 4.40
CA ARG A 183 21.56 -4.46 4.48
C ARG A 183 21.96 -3.54 3.33
N LEU A 184 23.25 -3.40 3.05
CA LEU A 184 23.74 -2.58 1.93
C LEU A 184 23.28 -3.07 0.56
N LEU A 185 23.09 -4.38 0.37
CA LEU A 185 22.60 -4.94 -0.89
C LEU A 185 21.10 -4.77 -1.04
N ILE A 186 20.35 -4.90 0.04
CA ILE A 186 18.90 -4.63 0.09
C ILE A 186 18.65 -3.14 -0.20
N ALA A 187 19.42 -2.23 0.41
CA ALA A 187 19.32 -0.79 0.16
C ALA A 187 19.62 -0.37 -1.30
N ARG A 188 20.33 -1.21 -2.06
CA ARG A 188 20.61 -0.99 -3.49
C ARG A 188 19.56 -1.57 -4.41
N ALA A 189 18.61 -2.36 -3.90
CA ALA A 189 17.55 -2.96 -4.68
C ALA A 189 16.57 -1.97 -5.35
N PRO A 190 16.21 -0.83 -4.72
CA PRO A 190 15.31 0.15 -5.34
C PRO A 190 15.84 0.78 -6.63
N GLY A 191 17.15 0.73 -6.90
CA GLY A 191 17.77 1.29 -8.12
C GLY A 191 17.80 0.33 -9.33
N ALA A 192 17.29 -0.91 -9.20
CA ALA A 192 17.34 -1.89 -10.27
C ALA A 192 16.21 -1.68 -11.30
N VAL A 193 16.56 -1.23 -12.50
CA VAL A 193 15.61 -1.07 -13.61
C VAL A 193 15.60 -2.34 -14.48
N GLY A 194 14.44 -2.99 -14.58
CA GLY A 194 14.16 -4.15 -15.44
C GLY A 194 13.90 -5.46 -14.67
N GLU A 195 12.82 -6.15 -15.01
CA GLU A 195 12.30 -7.36 -14.35
C GLU A 195 13.37 -8.46 -14.14
N ARG A 196 14.06 -8.87 -15.21
CA ARG A 196 15.16 -9.85 -15.11
C ARG A 196 16.32 -9.42 -14.20
N ARG A 197 16.53 -8.12 -14.01
CA ARG A 197 17.56 -7.59 -13.10
C ARG A 197 17.06 -7.58 -11.65
N VAL A 198 15.78 -7.29 -11.44
CA VAL A 198 15.11 -7.37 -10.15
C VAL A 198 15.11 -8.81 -9.64
N GLU A 199 14.68 -9.78 -10.45
CA GLU A 199 14.69 -11.22 -10.08
C GLU A 199 16.09 -11.71 -9.72
N LYS A 200 17.10 -11.40 -10.56
CA LYS A 200 18.49 -11.78 -10.27
C LYS A 200 19.00 -11.16 -8.97
N LEU A 201 18.56 -9.94 -8.65
CA LEU A 201 18.94 -9.25 -7.45
C LEU A 201 18.24 -9.83 -6.21
N GLN A 202 16.94 -10.12 -6.29
CA GLN A 202 16.18 -10.84 -5.27
C GLN A 202 16.80 -12.22 -4.98
N ALA A 203 17.08 -13.02 -6.02
CA ALA A 203 17.74 -14.32 -5.87
C ALA A 203 19.15 -14.21 -5.24
N ARG A 204 19.85 -13.08 -5.42
CA ARG A 204 21.16 -12.83 -4.80
C ARG A 204 21.02 -12.40 -3.34
N ILE A 205 19.98 -11.65 -3.00
CA ILE A 205 19.64 -11.26 -1.63
C ILE A 205 19.26 -12.51 -0.83
N MET A 206 18.34 -13.33 -1.34
CA MET A 206 17.88 -14.57 -0.69
C MET A 206 19.01 -15.53 -0.38
N ARG A 207 19.89 -15.81 -1.35
CA ARG A 207 21.08 -16.67 -1.12
C ARG A 207 22.00 -16.15 -0.02
N ARG A 208 22.08 -14.83 0.16
CA ARG A 208 22.89 -14.22 1.23
C ARG A 208 22.21 -14.33 2.59
N LEU A 209 20.90 -14.12 2.65
CA LEU A 209 20.10 -14.27 3.86
C LEU A 209 20.13 -15.71 4.38
N GLU A 210 19.95 -16.70 3.52
CA GLU A 210 20.09 -18.13 3.87
C GLU A 210 21.51 -18.48 4.35
N GLY A 211 22.53 -17.81 3.82
CA GLY A 211 23.90 -17.91 4.31
C GLY A 211 24.08 -17.36 5.73
N ILE A 212 23.35 -16.29 6.09
CA ILE A 212 23.38 -15.68 7.42
C ILE A 212 22.70 -16.59 8.44
N VAL A 213 21.54 -17.16 8.11
CA VAL A 213 20.81 -18.12 8.98
C VAL A 213 21.67 -19.34 9.32
N ARG A 214 22.34 -19.94 8.31
CA ARG A 214 23.26 -21.07 8.55
C ARG A 214 24.40 -20.72 9.52
N LEU A 215 24.93 -19.50 9.42
CA LEU A 215 25.96 -19.02 10.34
C LEU A 215 25.41 -18.72 11.74
N ALA A 216 24.19 -18.22 11.82
CA ALA A 216 23.50 -17.99 13.09
C ALA A 216 23.30 -19.31 13.85
N HIS A 217 22.77 -20.36 13.21
CA HIS A 217 22.65 -21.67 13.86
C HIS A 217 24.00 -22.24 14.31
N ARG A 218 25.04 -22.07 13.50
CA ARG A 218 26.39 -22.49 13.90
C ARG A 218 26.87 -21.71 15.13
N ALA A 219 26.64 -20.40 15.17
CA ALA A 219 26.98 -19.56 16.31
C ALA A 219 26.18 -19.93 17.56
N GLN A 220 24.89 -20.26 17.41
CA GLN A 220 24.01 -20.73 18.49
C GLN A 220 24.51 -22.06 19.07
N ARG A 221 24.84 -23.04 18.22
CA ARG A 221 25.40 -24.33 18.67
C ARG A 221 26.72 -24.17 19.43
N MET A 222 27.50 -23.13 19.11
CA MET A 222 28.74 -22.79 19.80
C MET A 222 28.52 -21.87 21.02
N GLY A 223 27.28 -21.61 21.42
CA GLY A 223 26.94 -20.74 22.57
C GLY A 223 27.29 -19.26 22.37
N ARG A 224 27.54 -18.81 21.13
CA ARG A 224 27.97 -17.43 20.83
C ARG A 224 26.82 -16.44 20.64
N ILE A 225 25.60 -16.95 20.44
CA ILE A 225 24.36 -16.16 20.35
C ILE A 225 23.23 -16.92 21.05
N SER A 226 22.20 -16.20 21.52
CA SER A 226 21.04 -16.83 22.15
C SER A 226 20.16 -17.58 21.12
N PRO A 227 19.41 -18.61 21.55
CA PRO A 227 18.40 -19.25 20.71
C PRO A 227 17.33 -18.28 20.20
N ASN A 228 17.01 -17.23 20.98
CA ASN A 228 16.08 -16.17 20.57
C ASN A 228 16.63 -15.37 19.37
N CYS A 229 17.91 -14.97 19.44
CA CYS A 229 18.61 -14.27 18.38
C CYS A 229 18.70 -15.13 17.09
N ALA A 230 18.93 -16.44 17.21
CA ALA A 230 18.91 -17.34 16.06
C ALA A 230 17.52 -17.44 15.40
N ARG A 231 16.46 -17.58 16.19
CA ARG A 231 15.07 -17.61 15.69
C ARG A 231 14.62 -16.29 15.08
N ALA A 232 15.03 -15.16 15.66
CA ALA A 232 14.78 -13.84 15.07
C ALA A 232 15.41 -13.73 13.68
N LEU A 233 16.62 -14.27 13.51
CA LEU A 233 17.29 -14.30 12.21
C LEU A 233 16.60 -15.22 11.19
N GLU A 234 15.99 -16.32 11.62
CA GLU A 234 15.18 -17.19 10.75
C GLU A 234 13.87 -16.53 10.31
N ARG A 235 13.14 -15.90 11.23
CA ARG A 235 11.87 -15.21 10.93
C ARG A 235 12.04 -14.16 9.84
N MET A 236 13.13 -13.40 9.88
CA MET A 236 13.43 -12.43 8.81
C MET A 236 13.57 -13.04 7.42
N VAL A 237 14.10 -14.26 7.30
CA VAL A 237 14.24 -14.91 5.99
C VAL A 237 12.91 -15.44 5.50
N VAL A 238 12.02 -15.82 6.41
CA VAL A 238 10.64 -16.22 6.09
C VAL A 238 9.82 -15.00 5.67
N GLU A 239 9.96 -13.87 6.37
CA GLU A 239 9.30 -12.59 6.04
C GLU A 239 9.87 -11.94 4.75
N ALA A 240 11.11 -12.24 4.38
CA ALA A 240 11.73 -11.73 3.15
C ALA A 240 11.48 -12.61 1.91
N ARG A 241 10.75 -13.72 2.04
CA ARG A 241 10.33 -14.59 0.93
C ARG A 241 9.03 -14.11 0.33
#